data_AF-A0AAD4NAP4-F1
#
_entry.id   AF-A0AAD4NAP4-F1
#
_cell.length_a   1.000
_cell.length_b   1.000
_cell.length_c   1.000
_cell.angle_alpha   90.00
_cell.angle_beta   90.00
_cell.angle_gamma   90.00
#
_symmetry.space_group_name_H-M   'P 1'
#
loop_
_entity.id
_entity.type
_entity.pdbx_description
1 polymer ?
#
loop_
_entity_poly.entity_id
_entity_poly.type
_entity_poly.pdbx_seq_one_letter_code
_entity_poly.pdbx_strand_id
1 'polypeptide(L)'
;MFATTLRAKQCEADHRGEFLKILHSGECCVFLKGECEDSGPVCDSDGTTQKNRCFFEFKRCNAVKIQLKDISILHEGECCNVQNCNEATESKEEDMTCDSNGVTHDSICHFENAKCNYDKTHSNGTMSLAYHGRCCINNCDETIDQVCDQHGRFYKNRCIFEFNACESRKKSGALLKETPCP
;
A
#
# COMPACT_ATOMS: atom_id res chain seq x y z
N MET A 1 -40.69 -1.80 -23.29
CA MET A 1 -40.57 -2.16 -21.86
C MET A 1 -40.59 -0.86 -21.07
N PHE A 2 -41.55 -0.68 -20.16
CA PHE A 2 -41.67 0.56 -19.39
C PHE A 2 -40.62 0.57 -18.28
N ALA A 3 -39.72 1.56 -18.29
CA ALA A 3 -38.85 1.83 -17.17
C ALA A 3 -39.72 2.32 -16.00
N THR A 4 -39.91 1.48 -14.98
CA THR A 4 -40.64 1.84 -13.77
C THR A 4 -39.91 2.98 -13.05
N THR A 5 -40.60 4.06 -12.72
CA THR A 5 -39.99 5.19 -12.01
C THR A 5 -39.73 4.82 -10.54
N LEU A 6 -38.68 5.41 -9.96
CA LEU A 6 -38.36 5.22 -8.53
C LEU A 6 -39.55 5.51 -7.61
N ARG A 7 -40.38 6.53 -7.95
CA ARG A 7 -41.58 6.86 -7.16
C ARG A 7 -42.57 5.70 -7.08
N ALA A 8 -42.80 5.00 -8.19
CA ALA A 8 -43.69 3.84 -8.19
C ALA A 8 -43.08 2.69 -7.36
N LYS A 9 -41.78 2.45 -7.48
CA LYS A 9 -41.07 1.43 -6.69
C LYS A 9 -41.01 1.74 -5.20
N GLN A 10 -40.88 3.01 -4.82
CA GLN A 10 -40.95 3.44 -3.42
C GLN A 10 -42.34 3.21 -2.84
N CYS A 11 -43.41 3.55 -3.56
CA CYS A 11 -44.79 3.28 -3.13
C CYS A 11 -45.05 1.77 -2.90
N GLU A 12 -44.57 0.91 -3.81
CA GLU A 12 -44.63 -0.55 -3.65
C GLU A 12 -43.86 -1.03 -2.40
N ALA A 13 -42.72 -0.41 -2.08
CA ALA A 13 -41.91 -0.74 -0.91
C ALA A 13 -42.57 -0.27 0.40
N ASP A 14 -43.20 0.91 0.40
CA ASP A 14 -43.93 1.46 1.55
C ASP A 14 -45.06 0.52 1.99
N HIS A 15 -45.75 -0.14 1.04
CA HIS A 15 -46.76 -1.16 1.34
C HIS A 15 -46.20 -2.40 2.07
N ARG A 16 -44.91 -2.67 1.95
CA ARG A 16 -44.19 -3.73 2.69
C ARG A 16 -43.47 -3.20 3.93
N GLY A 17 -43.60 -1.90 4.24
CA GLY A 17 -42.85 -1.26 5.32
C GLY A 17 -41.36 -1.07 5.02
N GLU A 18 -40.98 -1.08 3.74
CA GLU A 18 -39.59 -0.96 3.27
C GLU A 18 -39.33 0.44 2.69
N PHE A 19 -38.17 1.01 2.98
CA PHE A 19 -37.70 2.26 2.38
C PHE A 19 -36.56 2.02 1.40
N LEU A 20 -36.72 2.40 0.13
CA LEU A 20 -35.67 2.27 -0.88
C LEU A 20 -34.80 3.52 -0.89
N LYS A 21 -33.57 3.36 -0.39
CA LYS A 21 -32.55 4.40 -0.54
C LYS A 21 -31.94 4.31 -1.94
N ILE A 22 -31.95 5.40 -2.70
CA ILE A 22 -31.16 5.50 -3.93
C ILE A 22 -29.68 5.40 -3.54
N LEU A 23 -28.99 4.41 -4.10
CA LEU A 23 -27.58 4.21 -3.84
C LEU A 23 -26.71 5.12 -4.72
N HIS A 24 -27.02 5.20 -6.01
CA HIS A 24 -26.39 6.11 -6.97
C HIS A 24 -27.36 6.45 -8.11
N SER A 25 -27.06 7.52 -8.86
CA SER A 25 -27.77 7.87 -10.10
C SER A 25 -27.20 7.13 -11.31
N GLY A 26 -28.00 6.97 -12.38
CA GLY A 26 -27.59 6.31 -13.62
C GLY A 26 -27.86 4.81 -13.63
N GLU A 27 -27.33 4.11 -14.63
CA GLU A 27 -27.55 2.68 -14.81
C GLU A 27 -26.88 1.85 -13.72
N CYS A 28 -27.53 0.78 -13.27
CA CYS A 28 -26.93 -0.18 -12.34
C CYS A 28 -25.73 -0.89 -12.98
N CYS A 29 -24.72 -1.23 -12.18
CA CYS A 29 -23.66 -2.11 -12.62
C CYS A 29 -24.23 -3.51 -12.91
N VAL A 30 -23.85 -4.07 -14.05
CA VAL A 30 -24.27 -5.41 -14.47
C VAL A 30 -23.05 -6.32 -14.51
N PHE A 31 -23.22 -7.56 -14.05
CA PHE A 31 -22.17 -8.56 -14.15
C PHE A 31 -22.14 -9.07 -15.60
N LEU A 32 -21.06 -8.75 -16.32
CA LEU A 32 -20.86 -9.17 -17.70
C LEU A 32 -20.01 -10.43 -17.73
N LYS A 33 -20.58 -11.49 -18.29
CA LYS A 33 -19.85 -12.72 -18.64
C LYS A 33 -19.23 -12.56 -20.03
N GLY A 34 -18.11 -13.23 -20.28
CA GLY A 34 -17.43 -13.16 -21.57
C GLY A 34 -16.01 -13.72 -21.51
N GLU A 35 -15.13 -13.19 -22.36
CA GLU A 35 -13.74 -13.64 -22.53
C GLU A 35 -12.91 -13.60 -21.22
N CYS A 36 -13.34 -12.84 -20.21
CA CYS A 36 -12.68 -12.74 -18.91
C CYS A 36 -12.99 -13.90 -17.94
N GLU A 37 -13.84 -14.87 -18.30
CA GLU A 37 -14.20 -15.98 -17.40
C GLU A 37 -12.99 -16.86 -17.05
N ASP A 38 -12.13 -17.10 -18.04
CA ASP A 38 -10.93 -17.94 -17.93
C ASP A 38 -9.65 -17.16 -17.59
N SER A 39 -9.75 -15.87 -17.24
CA SER A 39 -8.57 -15.02 -16.99
C SER A 39 -7.77 -15.40 -15.75
N GLY A 40 -8.26 -16.33 -14.92
CA GLY A 40 -7.69 -16.61 -13.60
C GLY A 40 -7.88 -15.45 -12.60
N PRO A 41 -7.48 -15.65 -11.33
CA PRO A 41 -7.67 -14.67 -10.27
C PRO A 41 -6.79 -13.43 -10.46
N VAL A 42 -7.24 -12.30 -9.91
CA VAL A 42 -6.49 -11.04 -9.90
C VAL A 42 -6.51 -10.41 -8.51
N CYS A 43 -5.44 -9.71 -8.14
CA CYS A 43 -5.40 -8.91 -6.93
C CYS A 43 -5.74 -7.46 -7.27
N ASP A 44 -6.74 -6.89 -6.61
CA ASP A 44 -7.08 -5.48 -6.79
C ASP A 44 -6.31 -4.56 -5.84
N SER A 45 -6.37 -3.25 -6.12
CA SER A 45 -5.72 -2.19 -5.33
C SER A 45 -6.21 -2.08 -3.89
N ASP A 46 -7.30 -2.78 -3.54
CA ASP A 46 -7.85 -2.85 -2.19
C ASP A 46 -7.37 -4.10 -1.45
N GLY A 47 -6.40 -4.83 -2.02
CA GLY A 47 -5.85 -6.05 -1.45
C GLY A 47 -6.85 -7.21 -1.44
N THR A 48 -7.89 -7.17 -2.28
CA THR A 48 -8.86 -8.26 -2.39
C THR A 48 -8.60 -9.10 -3.64
N THR A 49 -8.52 -10.42 -3.46
CA THR A 49 -8.48 -11.36 -4.57
C THR A 49 -9.85 -11.44 -5.24
N GLN A 50 -9.91 -11.07 -6.52
CA GLN A 50 -11.06 -11.29 -7.38
C GLN A 50 -10.89 -12.61 -8.14
N LYS A 51 -11.98 -13.40 -8.22
CA LYS A 51 -11.96 -14.73 -8.86
C LYS A 51 -11.48 -14.68 -10.31
N ASN A 52 -11.86 -13.63 -11.04
CA ASN A 52 -11.37 -13.33 -12.37
C ASN A 52 -11.60 -11.86 -12.74
N ARG A 53 -11.18 -11.45 -13.94
CA ARG A 53 -11.36 -10.08 -14.44
C ARG A 53 -12.82 -9.65 -14.53
N CYS A 54 -13.76 -10.55 -14.84
CA CYS A 54 -15.18 -10.18 -14.87
C CYS A 54 -15.69 -9.76 -13.47
N PHE A 55 -15.28 -10.51 -12.43
CA PHE A 55 -15.59 -10.16 -11.04
C PHE A 55 -14.95 -8.83 -10.64
N PHE A 56 -13.70 -8.58 -11.07
CA PHE A 56 -13.03 -7.30 -10.85
C PHE A 56 -13.79 -6.13 -11.50
N GLU A 57 -14.15 -6.22 -12.78
CA GLU A 57 -14.86 -5.13 -13.48
C GLU A 57 -16.22 -4.82 -12.85
N PHE A 58 -16.94 -5.85 -12.41
CA PHE A 58 -18.18 -5.67 -11.67
C PHE A 58 -17.95 -4.98 -10.33
N LYS A 59 -16.92 -5.39 -9.56
CA LYS A 59 -16.55 -4.74 -8.30
C LYS A 59 -16.14 -3.28 -8.54
N ARG A 60 -15.31 -3.00 -9.54
CA ARG A 60 -14.84 -1.66 -9.91
C ARG A 60 -16.00 -0.74 -10.27
N CYS A 61 -16.94 -1.20 -11.09
CA CYS A 61 -18.13 -0.40 -11.41
C CYS A 61 -18.90 0.02 -10.15
N ASN A 62 -19.11 -0.92 -9.23
CA ASN A 62 -19.78 -0.65 -7.97
C ASN A 62 -18.97 0.31 -7.07
N ALA A 63 -17.65 0.12 -6.98
CA ALA A 63 -16.77 1.00 -6.21
C ALA A 63 -16.82 2.45 -6.74
N VAL A 64 -16.77 2.64 -8.05
CA VAL A 64 -16.84 3.98 -8.67
C VAL A 64 -18.19 4.64 -8.41
N LYS A 65 -19.31 3.91 -8.58
CA LYS A 65 -20.65 4.51 -8.48
C LYS A 65 -21.13 4.70 -7.04
N ILE A 66 -20.76 3.81 -6.13
CA ILE A 66 -21.29 3.76 -4.77
C ILE A 66 -20.29 4.35 -3.77
N GLN A 67 -19.02 3.99 -3.92
CA GLN A 67 -17.96 4.37 -2.97
C GLN A 67 -17.14 5.57 -3.47
N LEU A 68 -17.40 6.05 -4.70
CA LEU A 68 -16.65 7.12 -5.35
C LEU A 68 -15.14 6.85 -5.39
N LYS A 69 -14.78 5.57 -5.53
CA LYS A 69 -13.40 5.10 -5.53
C LYS A 69 -13.15 4.29 -6.80
N ASP A 70 -12.15 4.68 -7.57
CA ASP A 70 -11.68 3.88 -8.70
C ASP A 70 -10.60 2.92 -8.20
N ILE A 71 -10.83 1.62 -8.40
CA ILE A 71 -9.90 0.56 -8.03
C ILE A 71 -9.26 -0.02 -9.29
N SER A 72 -8.00 -0.42 -9.20
CA SER A 72 -7.25 -1.01 -10.31
C SER A 72 -6.84 -2.44 -9.99
N ILE A 73 -6.42 -3.20 -11.00
CA ILE A 73 -5.70 -4.46 -10.77
C ILE A 73 -4.28 -4.09 -10.32
N LEU A 74 -3.85 -4.62 -9.17
CA LEU A 74 -2.50 -4.44 -8.65
C LEU A 74 -1.53 -5.39 -9.37
N HIS A 75 -1.89 -6.68 -9.44
CA HIS A 75 -1.16 -7.69 -10.20
C HIS A 75 -2.09 -8.86 -10.57
N GLU A 76 -1.69 -9.65 -11.56
CA GLU A 76 -2.37 -10.91 -11.91
C GLU A 76 -2.10 -11.98 -10.83
N GLY A 77 -3.02 -12.92 -10.65
CA GLY A 77 -2.98 -13.91 -9.57
C GLY A 77 -3.60 -13.45 -8.25
N GLU A 78 -3.68 -14.35 -7.26
CA GLU A 78 -4.24 -14.03 -5.94
C GLU A 78 -3.38 -13.02 -5.18
N CYS A 79 -4.02 -12.16 -4.36
CA CYS A 79 -3.31 -11.23 -3.49
C CYS A 79 -2.34 -11.95 -2.56
N CYS A 80 -1.26 -11.27 -2.21
CA CYS A 80 -0.36 -11.70 -1.15
C CYS A 80 -1.13 -11.70 0.18
N ASN A 81 -1.18 -12.85 0.83
CA ASN A 81 -1.90 -13.02 2.09
C ASN A 81 -1.01 -13.77 3.09
N VAL A 82 0.02 -13.09 3.59
CA VAL A 82 0.68 -13.50 4.82
C VAL A 82 -0.36 -13.25 5.92
N GLN A 83 -1.01 -14.34 6.35
CA GLN A 83 -2.24 -14.33 7.15
C GLN A 83 -2.22 -13.26 8.24
N ASN A 84 -3.21 -12.37 8.19
CA ASN A 84 -3.60 -11.45 9.27
C ASN A 84 -2.41 -10.99 10.10
N CYS A 85 -1.56 -10.13 9.54
CA CYS A 85 -0.60 -9.40 10.34
C CYS A 85 -1.39 -8.73 11.46
N ASN A 86 -1.34 -9.30 12.67
CA ASN A 86 -2.23 -8.91 13.75
C ASN A 86 -2.11 -7.39 13.90
N GLU A 87 -3.25 -6.70 13.79
CA GLU A 87 -3.36 -5.29 14.12
C GLU A 87 -3.17 -5.18 15.64
N ALA A 88 -1.91 -5.27 16.08
CA ALA A 88 -1.56 -4.71 17.38
C ALA A 88 -1.99 -3.24 17.27
N THR A 89 -2.89 -2.84 18.17
CA THR A 89 -3.53 -1.52 18.17
C THR A 89 -2.52 -0.36 18.20
N GLU A 90 -1.25 -0.65 18.52
CA GLU A 90 -0.08 0.20 18.33
C GLU A 90 1.12 -0.68 17.94
N SER A 91 1.74 -0.45 16.78
CA SER A 91 3.02 -1.06 16.42
C SER A 91 4.14 -0.43 17.25
N LYS A 92 4.92 -1.26 17.96
CA LYS A 92 6.10 -0.76 18.70
C LYS A 92 7.25 -0.52 17.74
N GLU A 93 8.09 0.48 18.01
CA GLU A 93 9.27 0.78 17.18
C GLU A 93 10.22 -0.44 17.05
N GLU A 94 10.21 -1.34 18.04
CA GLU A 94 11.00 -2.58 18.05
C GLU A 94 10.46 -3.64 17.07
N ASP A 95 9.15 -3.65 16.81
CA ASP A 95 8.50 -4.59 15.90
C ASP A 95 8.64 -4.14 14.44
N MET A 96 8.80 -2.83 14.22
CA MET A 96 8.93 -2.23 12.90
C MET A 96 10.16 -2.75 12.14
N THR A 97 10.14 -2.59 10.82
CA THR A 97 11.25 -2.96 9.95
C THR A 97 11.45 -1.94 8.85
N CYS A 98 12.71 -1.70 8.47
CA CYS A 98 13.06 -0.85 7.34
C CYS A 98 13.45 -1.72 6.15
N ASP A 99 12.87 -1.47 4.98
CA ASP A 99 13.25 -2.16 3.75
C ASP A 99 14.37 -1.45 2.98
N SER A 100 14.85 -2.09 1.91
CA SER A 100 15.90 -1.59 1.03
C SER A 100 15.53 -0.30 0.28
N ASN A 101 14.25 0.05 0.23
CA ASN A 101 13.73 1.26 -0.43
C ASN A 101 13.51 2.40 0.58
N GLY A 102 13.84 2.20 1.86
CA GLY A 102 13.66 3.19 2.91
C GLY A 102 12.22 3.32 3.40
N VAL A 103 11.38 2.31 3.17
CA VAL A 103 10.01 2.26 3.71
C VAL A 103 10.00 1.52 5.04
N THR A 104 9.34 2.12 6.03
CA THR A 104 9.10 1.48 7.33
C THR A 104 7.81 0.67 7.29
N HIS A 105 7.88 -0.59 7.67
CA HIS A 105 6.75 -1.49 7.82
C HIS A 105 6.48 -1.75 9.30
N ASP A 106 5.21 -1.82 9.69
CA ASP A 106 4.79 -1.99 11.09
C ASP A 106 5.26 -3.29 11.73
N SER A 107 5.50 -4.32 10.92
CA SER A 107 6.12 -5.57 11.37
C SER A 107 6.78 -6.31 10.21
N ILE A 108 7.54 -7.36 10.53
CA ILE A 108 8.10 -8.26 9.52
C ILE A 108 7.01 -8.88 8.62
N CYS A 109 5.82 -9.15 9.16
CA CYS A 109 4.69 -9.66 8.39
C CYS A 109 4.22 -8.65 7.33
N HIS A 110 4.14 -7.36 7.70
CA HIS A 110 3.79 -6.30 6.76
C HIS A 110 4.86 -6.15 5.67
N PHE A 111 6.14 -6.25 6.04
CA PHE A 111 7.24 -6.27 5.08
C PHE A 111 7.14 -7.45 4.11
N GLU A 112 6.83 -8.66 4.58
CA GLU A 112 6.70 -9.85 3.73
C GLU A 112 5.54 -9.72 2.73
N ASN A 113 4.41 -9.15 3.16
CA ASN A 113 3.29 -8.84 2.27
C ASN A 113 3.69 -7.81 1.20
N ALA A 114 4.35 -6.72 1.62
CA ALA A 114 4.84 -5.70 0.71
C ALA A 114 5.86 -6.29 -0.28
N LYS A 115 6.76 -7.17 0.20
CA LYS A 115 7.74 -7.89 -0.60
C LYS A 115 7.08 -8.77 -1.64
N CYS A 116 6.09 -9.56 -1.27
CA CYS A 116 5.36 -10.40 -2.20
C CYS A 116 4.67 -9.55 -3.30
N ASN A 117 4.04 -8.43 -2.93
CA ASN A 117 3.43 -7.52 -3.90
C ASN A 117 4.48 -6.89 -4.83
N TYR A 118 5.62 -6.49 -4.28
CA TYR A 118 6.74 -5.93 -5.04
C TYR A 118 7.30 -6.95 -6.04
N ASP A 119 7.55 -8.18 -5.60
CA ASP A 119 8.11 -9.24 -6.44
C ASP A 119 7.14 -9.62 -7.59
N LYS A 120 5.82 -9.54 -7.36
CA LYS A 120 4.80 -9.77 -8.42
C LYS A 120 4.66 -8.61 -9.41
N THR A 121 4.95 -7.39 -8.99
CA THR A 121 4.80 -6.18 -9.82
C THR A 121 6.10 -5.76 -10.51
N HIS A 122 7.25 -6.20 -9.99
CA HIS A 122 8.58 -5.83 -10.47
C HIS A 122 9.41 -7.08 -10.79
N SER A 123 9.32 -7.56 -12.03
CA SER A 123 9.98 -8.81 -12.47
C SER A 123 11.51 -8.82 -12.31
N ASN A 124 12.15 -7.66 -12.22
CA ASN A 124 13.60 -7.50 -12.07
C ASN A 124 14.01 -6.80 -10.75
N GLY A 125 13.03 -6.43 -9.91
CA GLY A 125 13.29 -5.75 -8.66
C GLY A 125 13.49 -6.74 -7.53
N THR A 126 14.45 -6.50 -6.65
CA THR A 126 14.56 -7.23 -5.37
C THR A 126 14.34 -6.24 -4.24
N MET A 127 13.24 -6.40 -3.51
CA MET A 127 13.05 -5.73 -2.22
C MET A 127 13.56 -6.65 -1.10
N SER A 128 14.39 -6.12 -0.20
CA SER A 128 14.97 -6.86 0.91
C SER A 128 14.82 -6.09 2.22
N LEU A 129 14.93 -6.81 3.34
CA LEU A 129 14.96 -6.21 4.66
C LEU A 129 16.32 -5.50 4.82
N ALA A 130 16.31 -4.20 5.10
CA ALA A 130 17.53 -3.44 5.36
C ALA A 130 17.99 -3.59 6.81
N TYR A 131 17.08 -3.40 7.78
CA TYR A 131 17.33 -3.60 9.21
C TYR A 131 16.03 -3.59 10.03
N HIS A 132 16.11 -4.04 11.29
CA HIS A 132 15.01 -3.96 12.26
C HIS A 132 14.87 -2.56 12.88
N GLY A 133 13.62 -2.20 13.15
CA GLY A 133 13.17 -0.87 13.58
C GLY A 133 12.82 0.05 12.41
N ARG A 134 12.29 1.23 12.74
CA ARG A 134 11.96 2.27 11.76
C ARG A 134 13.17 2.73 10.94
N CYS A 135 12.91 3.15 9.71
CA CYS A 135 13.93 3.76 8.86
C CYS A 135 14.46 5.07 9.46
N CYS A 136 15.74 5.34 9.21
CA CYS A 136 16.38 6.61 9.53
C CYS A 136 15.71 7.75 8.72
N ILE A 137 15.42 8.88 9.38
CA ILE A 137 14.74 10.02 8.76
C ILE A 137 15.73 10.75 7.84
N ASN A 138 15.37 10.92 6.57
CA ASN A 138 16.11 11.70 5.59
C ASN A 138 15.28 12.91 5.12
N ASN A 139 15.03 13.86 6.03
CA ASN A 139 14.33 15.11 5.74
C ASN A 139 15.29 16.29 5.91
N CYS A 140 16.42 16.22 5.22
CA CYS A 140 17.47 17.23 5.31
C CYS A 140 17.29 18.30 4.23
N ASP A 141 17.59 19.54 4.60
CA ASP A 141 17.62 20.63 3.65
C ASP A 141 18.91 20.62 2.81
N GLU A 142 18.99 21.58 1.89
CA GLU A 142 20.14 21.76 1.03
C GLU A 142 21.19 22.72 1.58
N THR A 143 21.15 23.06 2.87
CA THR A 143 22.18 23.92 3.48
C THR A 143 23.55 23.25 3.41
N ILE A 144 24.59 24.07 3.27
CA ILE A 144 25.98 23.61 3.25
C ILE A 144 26.62 24.06 4.56
N ASP A 145 26.85 23.10 5.44
CA ASP A 145 27.50 23.25 6.75
C ASP A 145 28.34 21.99 7.02
N GLN A 146 29.46 21.91 6.32
CA GLN A 146 30.22 20.68 6.10
C GLN A 146 30.63 19.98 7.41
N VAL A 147 30.40 18.67 7.48
CA VAL A 147 30.80 17.80 8.61
C VAL A 147 31.68 16.67 8.09
N CYS A 148 32.67 16.24 8.88
CA CYS A 148 33.56 15.13 8.53
C CYS A 148 33.45 13.96 9.52
N ASP A 149 33.65 12.74 9.02
CA ASP A 149 33.73 11.54 9.87
C ASP A 149 35.16 11.04 10.10
N GLN A 150 35.30 10.06 10.99
CA GLN A 150 36.59 9.43 11.33
C GLN A 150 37.29 8.71 10.17
N HIS A 151 36.64 8.58 9.01
CA HIS A 151 37.19 7.98 7.80
C HIS A 151 37.57 9.03 6.75
N GLY A 152 37.46 10.32 7.08
CA GLY A 152 37.76 11.43 6.18
C GLY A 152 36.68 11.67 5.12
N ARG A 153 35.45 11.16 5.31
CA ARG A 153 34.33 11.45 4.41
C ARG A 153 33.65 12.75 4.82
N PHE A 154 33.25 13.52 3.81
CA PHE A 154 32.55 14.79 3.95
C PHE A 154 31.05 14.62 3.78
N TYR A 155 30.27 15.32 4.61
CA TYR A 155 28.83 15.36 4.59
C TYR A 155 28.38 16.81 4.41
N LYS A 156 27.37 17.02 3.57
CA LYS A 156 26.90 18.37 3.16
C LYS A 156 26.51 19.24 4.35
N ASN A 157 25.79 18.66 5.30
CA ASN A 157 25.37 19.30 6.54
C ASN A 157 25.24 18.27 7.68
N ARG A 158 25.04 18.78 8.90
CA ARG A 158 24.79 17.97 10.11
C ARG A 158 23.68 16.94 9.94
N CYS A 159 22.56 17.33 9.33
CA CYS A 159 21.42 16.43 9.15
C CYS A 159 21.79 15.21 8.31
N ILE A 160 22.49 15.43 7.18
CA ILE A 160 22.97 14.35 6.32
C ILE A 160 23.98 13.47 7.07
N PHE A 161 24.85 14.04 7.90
CA PHE A 161 25.75 13.26 8.76
C PHE A 161 24.98 12.37 9.75
N GLU A 162 23.95 12.90 10.42
CA GLU A 162 23.13 12.17 11.39
C GLU A 162 22.33 11.03 10.73
N PHE A 163 21.77 11.27 9.54
CA PHE A 163 21.14 10.22 8.74
C PHE A 163 22.10 9.07 8.46
N ASN A 164 23.32 9.37 7.99
CA ASN A 164 24.34 8.36 7.70
C ASN A 164 24.85 7.67 8.97
N ALA A 165 24.96 8.39 10.09
CA ALA A 165 25.32 7.81 11.38
C ALA A 165 24.25 6.83 11.89
N CYS A 166 22.97 7.16 11.70
CA CYS A 166 21.84 6.28 12.00
C CYS A 166 21.88 5.01 11.14
N GLU A 167 22.04 5.15 9.81
CA GLU A 167 22.13 4.03 8.87
C GLU A 167 23.30 3.09 9.20
N SER A 168 24.48 3.67 9.47
CA SER A 168 25.68 2.94 9.87
C SER A 168 25.44 2.13 11.14
N ARG A 169 24.82 2.74 12.16
CA ARG A 169 24.49 2.05 13.41
C ARG A 169 23.49 0.93 13.19
N LYS A 170 22.41 1.16 12.43
CA LYS A 170 21.31 0.19 12.25
C LYS A 170 21.71 -1.00 11.36
N LYS A 171 22.50 -0.78 10.31
CA LYS A 171 22.92 -1.82 9.36
C LYS A 171 24.08 -2.69 9.86
N SER A 172 25.08 -2.10 10.49
CA SER A 172 26.32 -2.80 10.83
C SER A 172 26.75 -2.65 12.30
N GLY A 173 25.99 -1.91 13.12
CA GLY A 173 26.39 -1.59 14.49
C GLY A 173 27.53 -0.57 14.57
N ALA A 174 28.03 -0.06 13.44
CA ALA A 174 29.18 0.82 13.42
C ALA A 174 28.80 2.25 13.84
N LEU A 175 29.52 2.78 14.83
CA LEU A 175 29.35 4.16 15.28
C LEU A 175 30.14 5.11 14.38
N LEU A 176 29.42 5.99 13.69
CA LEU A 176 30.01 7.13 13.00
C LEU A 176 30.35 8.23 14.00
N LYS A 177 31.58 8.73 13.96
CA LYS A 177 32.09 9.77 14.84
C LYS A 177 32.48 10.97 13.99
N GLU A 178 31.99 12.13 14.40
CA GLU A 178 32.43 13.37 13.81
C GLU A 178 33.90 13.64 14.20
N THR A 179 34.66 14.14 13.24
CA THR A 179 36.03 14.60 13.44
C THR A 179 36.26 15.93 12.73
N PRO A 180 37.29 16.71 13.10
CA PRO A 180 37.69 17.87 12.33
C PRO A 180 37.91 17.52 10.87
N CYS A 181 37.45 18.40 9.98
CA CYS A 181 37.68 18.23 8.55
C CYS A 181 39.16 18.45 8.20
N PRO A 182 39.71 17.66 7.26
CA PRO A 182 41.04 17.88 6.70
C PRO A 182 41.23 19.26 6.08
#